data_AF-A0A382BZS6-F1
#
_entry.id   AF-A0A382BZS6-F1
#
_cell.length_a   1.000
_cell.length_b   1.000
_cell.length_c   1.000
_cell.angle_alpha   90.00
_cell.angle_beta   90.00
_cell.angle_gamma   90.00
#
_symmetry.space_group_name_H-M   'P 1'
#
loop_
_entity.id
_entity.type
_entity.pdbx_description
1 polymer ?
#
loop_
_entity_poly.entity_id
_entity_poly.type
_entity_poly.pdbx_seq_one_letter_code
_entity_poly.pdbx_strand_id
1 'polypeptide(L)'
;SDGGSLAMEPDASGGSYFWAAGHILSADGGRPVTVARWPGSGWQIDAEFPAKLPLSGAVSRQDDLGDSIMTAIAIAPLARRPVRFTELGRLRVQECERVDALRTGLTNCGAVVVESGDTLDISPGELHGATIETYDDHRVAMCFATLGLKVPGIRIKNPACVRKTFPTFFQKIAAPAPKGLGATLLDERGSPLELDQLAAD
;
A
#
# COMPACT_ATOMS: atom_id res chain seq x y z
N SER A 1 -18.65 -26.74 -25.69
CA SER A 1 -17.95 -25.72 -26.48
C SER A 1 -16.50 -25.76 -26.09
N ASP A 2 -15.60 -25.84 -27.05
CA ASP A 2 -14.17 -25.82 -26.77
C ASP A 2 -13.76 -24.35 -26.68
N GLY A 3 -13.53 -23.85 -25.48
CA GLY A 3 -13.16 -22.45 -25.24
C GLY A 3 -11.84 -22.05 -25.92
N GLY A 4 -11.60 -20.74 -26.01
CA GLY A 4 -10.33 -20.16 -26.53
C GLY A 4 -9.27 -19.95 -25.45
N SER A 5 -8.12 -19.38 -25.84
CA SER A 5 -7.05 -18.95 -24.93
C SER A 5 -6.98 -17.42 -24.85
N LEU A 6 -6.75 -16.88 -23.65
CA LEU A 6 -6.60 -15.45 -23.36
C LEU A 6 -5.30 -15.22 -22.56
N ALA A 7 -4.57 -14.14 -22.85
CA ALA A 7 -3.46 -13.68 -22.03
C ALA A 7 -3.95 -12.73 -20.94
N MET A 8 -3.47 -12.91 -19.71
CA MET A 8 -3.79 -12.06 -18.56
C MET A 8 -2.52 -11.71 -17.80
N GLU A 9 -2.39 -10.45 -17.41
CA GLU A 9 -1.34 -10.00 -16.50
C GLU A 9 -1.77 -10.10 -15.04
N PRO A 10 -0.84 -10.30 -14.11
CA PRO A 10 -1.09 -10.06 -12.69
C PRO A 10 -1.46 -8.60 -12.43
N ASP A 11 -2.19 -8.35 -11.34
CA ASP A 11 -2.55 -7.00 -10.91
C ASP A 11 -1.31 -6.22 -10.44
N ALA A 12 -0.89 -5.23 -11.24
CA ALA A 12 0.22 -4.35 -10.90
C ALA A 12 -0.09 -3.50 -9.66
N SER A 13 -1.34 -3.08 -9.52
CA SER A 13 -1.85 -2.27 -8.42
C SER A 13 -1.66 -3.01 -7.09
N GLY A 14 -2.11 -4.27 -7.00
CA GLY A 14 -1.93 -5.15 -5.84
C GLY A 14 -0.48 -5.57 -5.58
N GLY A 15 0.36 -5.64 -6.61
CA GLY A 15 1.78 -5.92 -6.42
C GLY A 15 2.60 -4.73 -5.90
N SER A 16 2.10 -3.49 -6.05
CA SER A 16 2.77 -2.27 -5.56
C SER A 16 3.07 -2.30 -4.05
N TYR A 17 2.18 -2.90 -3.24
CA TYR A 17 2.36 -3.06 -1.79
C TYR A 17 3.66 -3.79 -1.44
N PHE A 18 4.04 -4.79 -2.24
CA PHE A 18 5.24 -5.59 -2.00
C PHE A 18 6.52 -4.91 -2.48
N TRP A 19 6.45 -4.13 -3.57
CA TRP A 19 7.56 -3.26 -3.97
C TRP A 19 7.83 -2.18 -2.93
N ALA A 20 6.77 -1.55 -2.42
CA ALA A 20 6.84 -0.59 -1.32
C ALA A 20 7.43 -1.23 -0.06
N ALA A 21 6.93 -2.40 0.36
CA ALA A 21 7.46 -3.16 1.49
C ALA A 21 8.96 -3.48 1.32
N GLY A 22 9.35 -3.97 0.13
CA GLY A 22 10.75 -4.23 -0.19
C GLY A 22 11.63 -2.99 -0.03
N HIS A 23 11.17 -1.85 -0.54
CA HIS A 23 11.90 -0.59 -0.44
C HIS A 23 12.07 -0.13 1.01
N ILE A 24 10.97 -0.05 1.78
CA ILE A 24 11.02 0.48 3.15
C ILE A 24 11.76 -0.45 4.12
N LEU A 25 11.75 -1.77 3.90
CA LEU A 25 12.49 -2.74 4.72
C LEU A 25 13.96 -2.84 4.32
N SER A 26 14.30 -2.62 3.04
CA SER A 26 15.69 -2.66 2.56
C SER A 26 16.56 -1.56 3.18
N ALA A 27 15.96 -0.43 3.56
CA ALA A 27 16.64 0.68 4.22
C ALA A 27 17.30 0.27 5.55
N ASP A 28 16.82 -0.79 6.20
CA ASP A 28 17.35 -1.31 7.47
C ASP A 28 18.20 -2.58 7.30
N GLY A 29 18.65 -2.89 6.08
CA GLY A 29 19.34 -4.14 5.79
C GLY A 29 18.40 -5.35 5.68
N GLY A 30 17.10 -5.11 5.48
CA GLY A 30 16.13 -6.16 5.18
C GLY A 30 16.45 -6.92 3.90
N ARG A 31 15.94 -8.16 3.79
CA ARG A 31 16.14 -8.99 2.59
C ARG A 31 15.49 -8.34 1.37
N PRO A 32 16.12 -8.42 0.18
CA PRO A 32 15.49 -7.98 -1.06
C PRO A 32 14.14 -8.66 -1.27
N VAL A 33 13.13 -7.88 -1.62
CA VAL A 33 11.80 -8.38 -2.01
C VAL A 33 11.69 -8.27 -3.52
N THR A 34 11.23 -9.35 -4.15
CA THR A 34 10.93 -9.38 -5.59
C THR A 34 9.49 -9.80 -5.79
N VAL A 35 8.75 -9.09 -6.66
CA VAL A 35 7.39 -9.46 -7.03
C VAL A 35 7.44 -10.38 -8.24
N ALA A 36 7.06 -11.64 -8.06
CA ALA A 36 7.08 -12.64 -9.13
C ALA A 36 6.07 -12.29 -10.23
N ARG A 37 6.46 -12.52 -11.50
CA ARG A 37 5.63 -12.28 -12.70
C ARG A 37 5.16 -10.82 -12.83
N TRP A 38 6.01 -9.87 -12.45
CA TRP A 38 5.69 -8.45 -12.61
C TRP A 38 5.31 -8.12 -14.06
N PRO A 39 4.21 -7.38 -14.31
CA PRO A 39 3.80 -6.93 -15.63
C PRO A 39 4.89 -6.16 -16.37
N GLY A 40 4.98 -6.38 -17.68
CA GLY A 40 5.97 -5.72 -18.55
C GLY A 40 5.44 -5.38 -19.94
N SER A 41 4.14 -5.59 -20.20
CA SER A 41 3.52 -5.31 -21.50
C SER A 41 3.20 -3.82 -21.72
N GLY A 42 3.14 -3.03 -20.64
CA GLY A 42 2.64 -1.66 -20.64
C GLY A 42 1.12 -1.54 -20.60
N TRP A 43 0.36 -2.63 -20.37
CA TRP A 43 -1.11 -2.57 -20.29
C TRP A 43 -1.62 -1.90 -19.01
N GLN A 44 -0.79 -1.89 -17.96
CA GLN A 44 -1.13 -1.31 -16.66
C GLN A 44 -0.11 -0.22 -16.32
N ILE A 45 -0.57 1.03 -16.16
CA ILE A 45 0.29 2.15 -15.73
C ILE A 45 0.96 1.90 -14.37
N ASP A 46 0.29 1.17 -13.48
CA ASP A 46 0.84 0.80 -12.17
C ASP A 46 2.06 -0.13 -12.25
N ALA A 47 2.38 -0.70 -13.43
CA ALA A 47 3.62 -1.44 -13.65
C ALA A 47 4.87 -0.55 -13.48
N GLU A 48 4.73 0.77 -13.57
CA GLU A 48 5.79 1.76 -13.37
C GLU A 48 6.12 2.04 -11.89
N PHE A 49 5.34 1.48 -10.94
CA PHE A 49 5.55 1.72 -9.50
C PHE A 49 7.00 1.52 -9.02
N PRO A 50 7.74 0.45 -9.41
CA PRO A 50 9.12 0.26 -8.98
C PRO A 50 10.06 1.39 -9.45
N ALA A 51 9.79 1.97 -10.62
CA ALA A 51 10.59 3.07 -11.18
C ALA A 51 10.40 4.39 -10.42
N LYS A 52 9.34 4.50 -9.60
CA LYS A 52 9.10 5.66 -8.73
C LYS A 52 9.84 5.60 -7.40
N LEU A 53 10.52 4.50 -7.10
CA LEU A 53 11.26 4.32 -5.85
C LEU A 53 12.76 4.61 -6.07
N PRO A 54 13.43 5.39 -5.19
CA PRO A 54 12.88 6.12 -4.05
C PRO A 54 11.97 7.28 -4.47
N LEU A 55 10.90 7.51 -3.71
CA LEU A 55 9.97 8.60 -3.98
C LEU A 55 10.67 9.96 -3.87
N SER A 56 10.47 10.81 -4.88
CA SER A 56 10.97 12.19 -4.88
C SER A 56 10.20 13.06 -5.88
N GLY A 57 10.19 14.37 -5.65
CA GLY A 57 9.58 15.32 -6.58
C GLY A 57 8.06 15.23 -6.59
N ALA A 58 7.47 15.22 -7.79
CA ALA A 58 6.04 15.11 -7.99
C ALA A 58 5.69 13.75 -8.62
N VAL A 59 4.56 13.18 -8.21
CA VAL A 59 3.99 11.94 -8.76
C VAL A 59 2.53 12.19 -9.13
N SER A 60 2.21 12.07 -10.41
CA SER A 60 0.87 12.25 -10.97
C SER A 60 0.03 10.97 -10.88
N ARG A 61 -1.22 11.12 -10.45
CA ARG A 61 -2.20 10.02 -10.50
C ARG A 61 -2.60 9.62 -11.92
N GLN A 62 -2.46 10.53 -12.87
CA GLN A 62 -2.90 10.33 -14.24
C GLN A 62 -1.78 9.81 -15.12
N ASP A 63 -0.58 10.38 -14.97
CA ASP A 63 0.53 10.18 -15.88
C ASP A 63 1.60 9.23 -15.34
N ASP A 64 1.68 9.05 -14.01
CA ASP A 64 2.72 8.24 -13.38
C ASP A 64 2.19 6.93 -12.78
N LEU A 65 1.13 7.00 -11.97
CA LEU A 65 0.58 5.85 -11.23
C LEU A 65 -0.93 5.97 -11.14
N GLY A 66 -1.68 4.95 -11.53
CA GLY A 66 -3.13 5.02 -11.54
C GLY A 66 -3.72 4.90 -10.15
N ASP A 67 -3.67 3.70 -9.61
CA ASP A 67 -4.37 3.32 -8.38
C ASP A 67 -3.34 2.89 -7.32
N SER A 68 -2.11 2.53 -7.74
CA SER A 68 -0.95 2.31 -6.88
C SER A 68 -0.36 3.60 -6.29
N ILE A 69 -0.80 4.79 -6.74
CA ILE A 69 -0.41 6.07 -6.13
C ILE A 69 -0.76 6.12 -4.63
N MET A 70 -1.81 5.42 -4.20
CA MET A 70 -2.17 5.32 -2.79
C MET A 70 -1.06 4.67 -1.96
N THR A 71 -0.42 3.63 -2.51
CA THR A 71 0.73 2.96 -1.90
C THR A 71 1.92 3.91 -1.79
N ALA A 72 2.18 4.72 -2.83
CA ALA A 72 3.23 5.73 -2.82
C ALA A 72 2.96 6.82 -1.76
N ILE A 73 1.73 7.32 -1.69
CA ILE A 73 1.28 8.29 -0.67
C ILE A 73 1.51 7.73 0.74
N ALA A 74 1.14 6.47 0.98
CA ALA A 74 1.23 5.87 2.30
C ALA A 74 2.67 5.74 2.82
N ILE A 75 3.65 5.50 1.94
CA ILE A 75 5.07 5.41 2.33
C ILE A 75 5.83 6.74 2.19
N ALA A 76 5.20 7.79 1.65
CA ALA A 76 5.85 9.08 1.41
C ALA A 76 6.51 9.73 2.65
N PRO A 77 5.97 9.61 3.88
CA PRO A 77 6.66 10.17 5.05
C PRO A 77 7.99 9.47 5.37
N LEU A 78 8.25 8.29 4.80
CA LEU A 78 9.52 7.56 4.91
C LEU A 78 10.52 7.95 3.80
N ALA A 79 10.14 8.82 2.86
CA ALA A 79 11.02 9.28 1.80
C ALA A 79 12.14 10.20 2.35
N ARG A 80 13.16 10.47 1.53
CA ARG A 80 14.27 11.36 1.94
C ARG A 80 13.97 12.85 1.77
N ARG A 81 12.97 13.19 0.96
CA ARG A 81 12.58 14.56 0.59
C ARG A 81 11.07 14.64 0.51
N PRO A 82 10.47 15.84 0.64
CA PRO A 82 9.05 16.04 0.38
C PRO A 82 8.64 15.51 -0.99
N VAL A 83 7.45 14.92 -1.03
CA VAL A 83 6.85 14.37 -2.24
C VAL A 83 5.49 15.02 -2.44
N ARG A 84 5.25 15.50 -3.66
CA ARG A 84 3.97 16.05 -4.09
C ARG A 84 3.21 15.00 -4.89
N PHE A 85 1.95 14.79 -4.56
CA PHE A 85 1.03 13.95 -5.32
C PHE A 85 -0.02 14.84 -5.98
N THR A 86 -0.29 14.63 -7.27
CA THR A 86 -1.21 15.48 -8.05
C THR A 86 -2.32 14.67 -8.72
N GLU A 87 -3.37 15.38 -9.15
CA GLU A 87 -4.49 14.82 -9.92
C GLU A 87 -5.30 13.76 -9.15
N LEU A 88 -5.42 13.97 -7.83
CA LEU A 88 -6.06 13.03 -6.91
C LEU A 88 -7.60 13.07 -6.97
N GLY A 89 -8.21 13.93 -7.80
CA GLY A 89 -9.66 14.12 -7.85
C GLY A 89 -10.45 12.83 -8.09
N ARG A 90 -9.94 11.89 -8.91
CA ARG A 90 -10.60 10.59 -9.12
C ARG A 90 -10.67 9.76 -7.83
N LEU A 91 -9.66 9.85 -6.95
CA LEU A 91 -9.63 9.07 -5.71
C LEU A 91 -10.70 9.51 -4.71
N ARG A 92 -11.20 10.74 -4.83
CA ARG A 92 -12.21 11.32 -3.91
C ARG A 92 -13.61 10.73 -4.06
N VAL A 93 -13.91 10.15 -5.23
CA VAL A 93 -15.27 9.71 -5.62
C VAL A 93 -15.34 8.21 -5.90
N GLN A 94 -14.45 7.42 -5.30
CA GLN A 94 -14.40 5.98 -5.46
C GLN A 94 -15.17 5.28 -4.32
N GLU A 95 -14.59 4.25 -3.70
CA GLU A 95 -15.24 3.48 -2.64
C GLU A 95 -15.44 4.30 -1.37
N CYS A 96 -14.50 5.20 -1.10
CA CYS A 96 -14.59 6.24 -0.08
C CYS A 96 -13.91 7.52 -0.61
N GLU A 97 -13.90 8.57 0.21
CA GLU A 97 -13.01 9.72 0.00
C GLU A 97 -11.58 9.28 0.36
N ARG A 98 -10.86 8.72 -0.62
CA ARG A 98 -9.54 8.11 -0.38
C ARG A 98 -8.45 9.14 -0.05
N VAL A 99 -8.59 10.38 -0.52
CA VAL A 99 -7.61 11.45 -0.25
C VAL A 99 -7.68 11.84 1.22
N ASP A 100 -8.89 12.03 1.73
CA ASP A 100 -9.15 12.32 3.13
C ASP A 100 -8.80 11.12 4.02
N ALA A 101 -9.11 9.89 3.60
CA ALA A 101 -8.72 8.69 4.35
C ALA A 101 -7.20 8.56 4.49
N LEU A 102 -6.44 8.77 3.40
CA LEU A 102 -4.98 8.74 3.42
C LEU A 102 -4.41 9.89 4.25
N ARG A 103 -4.89 11.13 4.05
CA ARG A 103 -4.47 12.31 4.82
C ARG A 103 -4.71 12.12 6.31
N THR A 104 -5.92 11.72 6.70
CA THR A 104 -6.32 11.52 8.09
C THR A 104 -5.52 10.40 8.73
N GLY A 105 -5.41 9.24 8.07
CA GLY A 105 -4.63 8.12 8.61
C GLY A 105 -3.15 8.45 8.78
N LEU A 106 -2.53 9.13 7.80
CA LEU A 106 -1.13 9.56 7.90
C LEU A 106 -0.93 10.63 8.97
N THR A 107 -1.84 11.60 9.08
CA THR A 107 -1.80 12.62 10.15
C THR A 107 -1.91 11.97 11.52
N ASN A 108 -2.77 10.96 11.67
CA ASN A 108 -2.89 10.19 12.91
C ASN A 108 -1.62 9.41 13.26
N CYS A 109 -0.80 9.05 12.27
CA CYS A 109 0.53 8.47 12.46
C CYS A 109 1.63 9.52 12.71
N GLY A 110 1.29 10.81 12.79
CA GLY A 110 2.25 11.90 13.01
C GLY A 110 2.87 12.50 11.74
N ALA A 111 2.44 12.08 10.54
CA ALA A 111 2.95 12.62 9.30
C ALA A 111 2.49 14.08 9.07
N VAL A 112 3.35 14.89 8.44
CA VAL A 112 2.99 16.23 7.97
C VAL A 112 2.45 16.14 6.55
N VAL A 113 1.14 16.31 6.40
CA VAL A 113 0.42 16.26 5.14
C VAL A 113 -0.31 17.58 4.91
N VAL A 114 -0.02 18.24 3.79
CA VAL A 114 -0.70 19.47 3.36
C VAL A 114 -1.53 19.17 2.12
N GLU A 115 -2.83 19.41 2.21
CA GLU A 115 -3.77 19.26 1.10
C GLU A 115 -4.04 20.61 0.44
N SER A 116 -4.02 20.65 -0.90
CA SER A 116 -4.32 21.86 -1.68
C SER A 116 -5.07 21.52 -2.96
N GLY A 117 -6.41 21.51 -2.90
CA GLY A 117 -7.22 21.04 -4.04
C GLY A 117 -6.94 19.55 -4.26
N ASP A 118 -6.68 19.12 -5.49
CA ASP A 118 -6.41 17.71 -5.82
C ASP A 118 -4.93 17.30 -5.64
N THR A 119 -4.25 17.91 -4.67
CA THR A 119 -2.85 17.60 -4.35
C THR A 119 -2.64 17.30 -2.88
N LEU A 120 -1.66 16.43 -2.61
CA LEU A 120 -1.09 16.22 -1.28
C LEU A 120 0.42 16.48 -1.33
N ASP A 121 0.89 17.39 -0.49
CA ASP A 121 2.31 17.63 -0.22
C ASP A 121 2.66 16.93 1.11
N ILE A 122 3.54 15.93 1.06
CA ILE A 122 3.88 15.09 2.21
C ILE A 122 5.35 15.27 2.54
N SER A 123 5.64 15.68 3.77
CA SER A 123 7.01 15.84 4.25
C SER A 123 7.51 14.58 4.96
N PRO A 124 8.80 14.22 4.82
CA PRO A 124 9.41 13.19 5.62
C PRO A 124 9.34 13.52 7.12
N GLY A 125 9.19 12.49 7.95
CA GLY A 125 9.15 12.68 9.39
C GLY A 125 9.12 11.38 10.18
N GLU A 126 9.31 11.52 11.49
CA GLU A 126 9.10 10.44 12.46
C GLU A 126 7.61 10.07 12.49
N LEU A 127 7.33 8.78 12.48
CA LEU A 127 5.96 8.25 12.55
C LEU A 127 5.76 7.44 13.81
N HIS A 128 4.51 7.36 14.26
CA HIS A 128 4.08 6.49 15.34
C HIS A 128 2.86 5.67 14.95
N GLY A 129 2.62 4.58 15.69
CA GLY A 129 1.43 3.77 15.53
C GLY A 129 0.14 4.55 15.78
N ALA A 130 -0.90 4.20 15.01
CA ALA A 130 -2.23 4.78 15.12
C ALA A 130 -3.30 3.74 14.78
N THR A 131 -4.55 4.00 15.17
CA THR A 131 -5.69 3.22 14.68
C THR A 131 -6.16 3.83 13.36
N ILE A 132 -6.25 3.00 12.32
CA ILE A 132 -6.61 3.39 10.96
C ILE A 132 -8.04 2.95 10.67
N GLU A 133 -8.88 3.91 10.31
CA GLU A 133 -10.18 3.65 9.71
C GLU A 133 -10.01 3.30 8.23
N THR A 134 -10.63 2.20 7.80
CA THR A 134 -10.53 1.73 6.42
C THR A 134 -11.67 2.22 5.55
N TYR A 135 -12.79 2.66 6.15
CA TYR A 135 -13.99 3.08 5.41
C TYR A 135 -14.51 2.00 4.45
N ASP A 136 -14.32 0.72 4.82
CA ASP A 136 -14.57 -0.47 3.99
C ASP A 136 -13.80 -0.49 2.65
N ASP A 137 -12.75 0.32 2.54
CA ASP A 137 -11.88 0.41 1.37
C ASP A 137 -10.65 -0.47 1.53
N HIS A 138 -10.61 -1.52 0.73
CA HIS A 138 -9.54 -2.49 0.69
C HIS A 138 -8.16 -1.87 0.40
N ARG A 139 -8.09 -0.81 -0.40
CA ARG A 139 -6.82 -0.15 -0.73
C ARG A 139 -6.29 0.63 0.46
N VAL A 140 -7.15 1.31 1.20
CA VAL A 140 -6.77 2.01 2.44
C VAL A 140 -6.19 0.99 3.43
N ALA A 141 -6.87 -0.15 3.63
CA ALA A 141 -6.38 -1.22 4.50
C ALA A 141 -4.98 -1.73 4.08
N MET A 142 -4.79 -2.08 2.81
CA MET A 142 -3.50 -2.60 2.32
C MET A 142 -2.37 -1.56 2.32
N CYS A 143 -2.69 -0.29 2.05
CA CYS A 143 -1.72 0.81 2.14
C CYS A 143 -1.17 0.97 3.56
N PHE A 144 -2.05 1.06 4.55
CA PHE A 144 -1.62 1.22 5.95
C PHE A 144 -1.02 -0.06 6.54
N ALA A 145 -1.44 -1.24 6.08
CA ALA A 145 -0.74 -2.49 6.42
C ALA A 145 0.71 -2.49 5.92
N THR A 146 0.94 -1.99 4.70
CA THR A 146 2.28 -1.86 4.13
C THR A 146 3.13 -0.89 4.96
N LEU A 147 2.59 0.28 5.32
CA LEU A 147 3.28 1.22 6.21
C LEU A 147 3.59 0.60 7.59
N GLY A 148 2.66 -0.19 8.15
CA GLY A 148 2.79 -0.87 9.44
C GLY A 148 3.93 -1.89 9.51
N LEU A 149 4.47 -2.33 8.37
CA LEU A 149 5.68 -3.16 8.32
C LEU A 149 6.92 -2.42 8.82
N LYS A 150 6.94 -1.09 8.70
CA LYS A 150 8.03 -0.21 9.12
C LYS A 150 7.68 0.62 10.36
N VAL A 151 6.39 0.91 10.58
CA VAL A 151 5.90 1.75 11.69
C VAL A 151 5.17 0.87 12.72
N PRO A 152 5.79 0.56 13.87
CA PRO A 152 5.17 -0.26 14.90
C PRO A 152 3.91 0.38 15.48
N GLY A 153 2.93 -0.46 15.84
CA GLY A 153 1.72 -0.04 16.55
C GLY A 153 0.56 0.47 15.68
N ILE A 154 0.67 0.38 14.34
CA ILE A 154 -0.47 0.60 13.45
C ILE A 154 -1.51 -0.51 13.66
N ARG A 155 -2.78 -0.12 13.85
CA ARG A 155 -3.93 -1.01 14.02
C ARG A 155 -4.95 -0.73 12.92
N ILE A 156 -5.34 -1.73 12.16
CA ILE A 156 -6.26 -1.58 11.02
C ILE A 156 -7.66 -2.03 11.44
N LYS A 157 -8.66 -1.15 11.31
CA LYS A 157 -10.06 -1.52 11.53
C LYS A 157 -10.65 -2.19 10.29
N ASN A 158 -11.50 -3.19 10.51
CA ASN A 158 -12.14 -3.97 9.44
C ASN A 158 -11.14 -4.46 8.37
N PRO A 159 -10.06 -5.20 8.74
CA PRO A 159 -9.07 -5.66 7.78
C PRO A 159 -9.66 -6.63 6.73
N ALA A 160 -10.80 -7.26 7.00
CA ALA A 160 -11.46 -8.19 6.07
C ALA A 160 -11.94 -7.53 4.76
N CYS A 161 -12.02 -6.20 4.67
CA CYS A 161 -12.39 -5.52 3.41
C CYS A 161 -11.43 -5.86 2.26
N VAL A 162 -10.20 -6.30 2.55
CA VAL A 162 -9.22 -6.75 1.52
C VAL A 162 -9.72 -7.89 0.64
N ARG A 163 -10.75 -8.66 1.06
CA ARG A 163 -11.37 -9.72 0.25
C ARG A 163 -11.77 -9.27 -1.15
N LYS A 164 -12.09 -7.98 -1.32
CA LYS A 164 -12.59 -7.44 -2.59
C LYS A 164 -11.62 -7.65 -3.75
N THR A 165 -10.32 -7.57 -3.51
CA THR A 165 -9.29 -7.74 -4.56
C THR A 165 -8.15 -8.66 -4.17
N PHE A 166 -7.87 -8.80 -2.87
CA PHE A 166 -6.77 -9.63 -2.40
C PHE A 166 -7.10 -10.36 -1.07
N PRO A 167 -7.98 -11.38 -1.11
CA PRO A 167 -8.40 -12.12 0.09
C PRO A 167 -7.26 -12.72 0.93
N THR A 168 -6.13 -13.04 0.29
CA THR A 168 -4.96 -13.66 0.92
C THR A 168 -3.84 -12.66 1.23
N PHE A 169 -4.13 -11.34 1.21
CA PHE A 169 -3.14 -10.29 1.41
C PHE A 169 -2.38 -10.43 2.74
N PHE A 170 -3.09 -10.55 3.86
CA PHE A 170 -2.46 -10.68 5.18
C PHE A 170 -1.69 -12.00 5.33
N GLN A 171 -2.19 -13.10 4.75
CA GLN A 171 -1.44 -14.35 4.65
C GLN A 171 -0.13 -14.16 3.88
N LYS A 172 -0.17 -13.40 2.78
CA LYS A 172 1.01 -13.13 1.94
C LYS A 172 2.05 -12.29 2.66
N ILE A 173 1.62 -11.33 3.48
CA ILE A 173 2.51 -10.53 4.32
C ILE A 173 3.10 -11.38 5.46
N ALA A 174 2.30 -12.19 6.13
CA ALA A 174 2.74 -12.98 7.28
C ALA A 174 3.58 -14.22 6.90
N ALA A 175 3.33 -14.83 5.74
CA ALA A 175 4.03 -16.03 5.32
C ALA A 175 5.56 -15.82 5.31
N PRO A 176 6.36 -16.81 5.74
CA PRO A 176 7.81 -16.69 5.77
C PRO A 176 8.39 -16.62 4.34
N ALA A 177 9.58 -16.03 4.23
CA ALA A 177 10.36 -16.08 2.99
C ALA A 177 10.62 -17.55 2.57
N PRO A 178 10.57 -17.87 1.26
CA PRO A 178 10.41 -16.96 0.12
C PRO A 178 8.94 -16.71 -0.28
N LYS A 179 7.96 -17.21 0.49
CA LYS A 179 6.55 -17.17 0.11
C LYS A 179 5.85 -15.85 0.50
N GLY A 180 6.38 -15.12 1.47
CA GLY A 180 5.89 -13.83 1.94
C GLY A 180 6.96 -12.99 2.61
N LEU A 181 6.55 -12.02 3.43
CA LEU A 181 7.45 -11.05 4.09
C LEU A 181 7.87 -11.48 5.50
N GLY A 182 7.21 -12.48 6.10
CA GLY A 182 7.50 -12.98 7.43
C GLY A 182 7.12 -12.00 8.56
N ALA A 183 6.14 -11.12 8.32
CA ALA A 183 5.68 -10.20 9.34
C ALA A 183 4.84 -10.91 10.41
N THR A 184 4.98 -10.51 11.67
CA THR A 184 4.09 -10.96 12.75
C THR A 184 2.89 -10.02 12.82
N LEU A 185 1.70 -10.55 12.58
CA LEU A 185 0.43 -9.82 12.74
C LEU A 185 -0.16 -10.16 14.10
N LEU A 186 -0.75 -9.17 14.76
CA LEU A 186 -1.28 -9.29 16.11
C LEU A 186 -2.80 -9.06 16.14
N ASP A 187 -3.50 -9.74 17.03
CA ASP A 187 -4.90 -9.47 17.36
C ASP A 187 -5.06 -8.18 18.20
N GLU A 188 -6.28 -7.81 18.58
CA GLU A 188 -6.52 -6.60 19.39
C GLU A 188 -5.94 -6.66 20.81
N ARG A 189 -5.54 -7.85 21.27
CA ARG A 189 -4.92 -8.11 22.58
C ARG A 189 -3.40 -8.16 22.50
N GLY A 190 -2.82 -8.08 21.30
CA GLY A 190 -1.39 -8.18 21.07
C GLY A 190 -0.87 -9.61 20.91
N SER A 191 -1.75 -10.60 20.75
CA SER A 191 -1.38 -12.00 20.52
C SER A 191 -1.07 -12.22 19.04
N PRO A 192 -0.03 -12.99 18.67
CA PRO A 192 0.21 -13.35 17.28
C PRO A 192 -0.96 -14.09 16.63
N LEU A 193 -1.27 -13.74 15.39
CA LEU A 193 -2.24 -14.42 14.54
C LEU A 193 -1.55 -15.50 13.69
N GLU A 194 -2.17 -16.67 13.61
CA GLU A 194 -1.74 -17.78 12.76
C GLU A 194 -2.21 -17.61 11.30
N LEU A 195 -1.53 -18.26 10.35
CA LEU A 195 -1.78 -18.06 8.92
C LEU A 195 -3.20 -18.44 8.46
N ASP A 196 -3.81 -19.43 9.10
CA ASP A 196 -5.18 -19.86 8.83
C ASP A 196 -6.23 -18.85 9.30
N GLN A 197 -5.89 -17.99 10.27
CA GLN A 197 -6.75 -16.91 10.77
C GLN A 197 -6.71 -15.64 9.91
N LEU A 198 -5.82 -15.58 8.91
CA LEU A 198 -5.53 -14.37 8.12
C LEU A 198 -6.20 -14.35 6.73
N ALA A 199 -7.00 -15.36 6.38
CA ALA A 199 -7.82 -15.32 5.18
C ALA A 199 -9.03 -14.39 5.40
N ALA A 200 -9.28 -13.49 4.44
CA ALA A 200 -10.49 -12.69 4.44
C ALA A 200 -11.61 -13.46 3.72
N ASP A 201 -12.36 -14.28 4.47
CA ASP A 201 -13.54 -15.04 4.00
C ASP A 201 -14.77 -14.15 3.86
#